data_AF-G0PAB9-F1
#
_entry.id   AF-G0PAB9-F1
#
_cell.length_a   1.000
_cell.length_b   1.000
_cell.length_c   1.000
_cell.angle_alpha   90.00
_cell.angle_beta   90.00
_cell.angle_gamma   90.00
#
_symmetry.space_group_name_H-M   'P 1'
#
loop_
_entity.id
_entity.type
_entity.pdbx_description
1 polymer ?
#
loop_
_entity_poly.entity_id
_entity_poly.type
_entity_poly.pdbx_seq_one_letter_code
_entity_poly.pdbx_strand_id
1 'polypeptide(L)'
;MHLSIQPLSLYVLLLDQPPVMSDGNPKQNSPPEIKPPNFPLFHPCSRPRPIQLPAPPPPPPPQATQFNYGARQDTSPSFYSPRQYHQRQYGNSHSVGGRYGNGPLPYPRPDNQRLNRQLMSDQQTAQENLRTGDLLTKKDKLLEEKNARIHELSANLEGVSQENDRLRKKLQEFGEMEAKKQELQLQEFNLEISKLEEAEVENLKDQLEEMEKSTKEAKEMVDLWEVCYYRDINNVLRQNEDKLEAQRASDQTFWMGQLNYMKNQYNAEMEKLQNKLKEAKNEAELASHWEKKYKELKNAWYVGLMMLLTISLE
;
A
#
# COMPACT_ATOMS: atom_id res chain seq x y z
N MET A 1 -34.09 -14.22 8.54
CA MET A 1 -33.73 -13.96 9.95
C MET A 1 -33.80 -12.45 10.17
N HIS A 2 -34.86 -11.99 10.81
CA HIS A 2 -34.99 -10.61 11.30
C HIS A 2 -34.05 -10.41 12.48
N LEU A 3 -33.49 -9.21 12.60
CA LEU A 3 -33.23 -8.43 13.82
C LEU A 3 -32.54 -7.13 13.35
N SER A 4 -33.25 -6.00 13.26
CA SER A 4 -33.71 -5.11 14.34
C SER A 4 -32.72 -3.97 14.56
N ILE A 5 -32.98 -2.87 13.86
CA ILE A 5 -32.44 -1.53 14.09
C ILE A 5 -33.11 -0.97 15.35
N GLN A 6 -32.34 -0.41 16.29
CA GLN A 6 -32.82 0.69 17.13
C GLN A 6 -31.72 1.74 17.40
N PRO A 7 -32.07 3.03 17.44
CA PRO A 7 -31.15 4.15 17.63
C PRO A 7 -31.04 4.55 19.10
N LEU A 8 -29.87 5.04 19.54
CA LEU A 8 -29.74 5.60 20.88
C LEU A 8 -30.02 7.11 20.90
N SER A 9 -30.94 7.41 21.81
CA SER A 9 -31.63 8.66 22.11
C SER A 9 -30.74 9.75 22.69
N LEU A 10 -31.15 11.00 22.40
CA LEU A 10 -30.86 12.22 23.15
C LEU A 10 -30.91 12.00 24.66
N TYR A 11 -29.93 12.57 25.36
CA TYR A 11 -30.05 12.97 26.77
C TYR A 11 -30.19 14.50 26.85
N VAL A 12 -31.43 14.94 27.00
CA VAL A 12 -31.80 16.22 27.63
C VAL A 12 -32.09 15.88 29.09
N LEU A 13 -31.30 16.41 30.03
CA LEU A 13 -31.69 16.45 31.44
C LEU A 13 -31.62 17.88 31.94
N LEU A 14 -32.83 18.43 31.98
CA LEU A 14 -33.32 19.53 32.79
C LEU A 14 -33.08 19.20 34.28
N LEU A 15 -32.48 20.10 35.06
CA LEU A 15 -32.65 20.14 36.51
C LEU A 15 -32.82 21.60 36.93
N ASP A 16 -34.04 21.85 37.39
CA ASP A 16 -34.63 23.06 37.91
C ASP A 16 -34.57 22.97 39.45
N GLN A 17 -34.06 24.00 40.15
CA GLN A 17 -34.47 24.49 41.49
C GLN A 17 -33.53 25.60 42.06
N PRO A 18 -33.97 26.42 43.05
CA PRO A 18 -34.00 27.90 42.98
C PRO A 18 -32.94 28.61 43.87
N PRO A 19 -32.91 29.97 43.98
CA PRO A 19 -31.77 30.69 44.55
C PRO A 19 -31.88 30.85 46.07
N VAL A 20 -30.78 30.58 46.77
CA VAL A 20 -30.59 30.96 48.18
C VAL A 20 -29.86 32.31 48.22
N MET A 21 -30.56 33.34 48.68
CA MET A 21 -29.97 34.60 49.15
C MET A 21 -29.19 34.31 50.44
N SER A 22 -27.93 34.74 50.52
CA SER A 22 -27.25 34.92 51.80
C SER A 22 -26.21 36.04 51.68
N ASP A 23 -26.25 36.89 52.70
CA ASP A 23 -25.60 38.18 52.86
C ASP A 23 -24.06 38.16 52.82
N GLY A 24 -23.50 39.35 52.62
CA GLY A 24 -22.12 39.57 52.21
C GLY A 24 -21.03 39.40 53.26
N ASN A 25 -19.80 39.22 52.78
CA ASN A 25 -18.69 40.15 53.05
C ASN A 25 -17.54 39.90 52.05
N PRO A 26 -16.81 40.94 51.59
CA PRO A 26 -15.81 40.83 50.55
C PRO A 26 -14.42 40.65 51.16
N LYS A 27 -13.69 39.59 50.78
CA LYS A 27 -12.22 39.57 50.88
C LYS A 27 -11.61 38.47 50.02
N GLN A 28 -10.64 38.92 49.22
CA GLN A 28 -9.58 38.16 48.55
C GLN A 28 -9.96 37.33 47.31
N ASN A 29 -9.92 38.02 46.17
CA ASN A 29 -9.79 37.43 44.84
C ASN A 29 -8.39 36.82 44.69
N SER A 30 -8.29 35.50 44.82
CA SER A 30 -7.24 34.73 44.13
C SER A 30 -7.72 34.46 42.69
N PRO A 31 -6.85 34.51 41.67
CA PRO A 31 -7.24 34.18 40.30
C PRO A 31 -7.71 32.72 40.24
N PRO A 32 -8.76 32.39 39.47
CA PRO A 32 -9.18 31.00 39.32
C PRO A 32 -8.05 30.20 38.66
N GLU A 33 -7.65 29.13 39.34
CA GLU A 33 -6.68 28.15 38.84
C GLU A 33 -7.28 27.46 37.61
N ILE A 34 -6.81 27.85 36.43
CA ILE A 34 -7.23 27.26 35.15
C ILE A 34 -6.68 25.83 35.12
N LYS A 35 -7.50 24.85 35.50
CA LYS A 35 -7.22 23.46 35.18
C LYS A 35 -7.22 23.31 33.66
N PRO A 36 -6.13 22.80 33.04
CA PRO A 36 -6.15 22.53 31.62
C PRO A 36 -7.25 21.50 31.31
N PRO A 37 -8.00 21.67 30.22
CA PRO A 37 -8.95 20.65 29.81
C PRO A 37 -8.16 19.38 29.47
N ASN A 38 -8.54 18.28 30.12
CA ASN A 38 -7.99 16.97 29.84
C ASN A 38 -8.55 16.49 28.50
N PHE A 39 -7.91 16.89 27.39
CA PHE A 39 -8.24 16.37 26.07
C PHE A 39 -7.64 14.97 25.94
N PRO A 40 -8.38 13.98 25.44
CA PRO A 40 -7.80 12.68 25.14
C PRO A 40 -6.67 12.88 24.13
N LEU A 41 -5.46 12.46 24.51
CA LEU A 41 -4.32 12.40 23.60
C LEU A 41 -4.76 11.69 22.32
N PHE A 42 -4.67 12.39 21.19
CA PHE A 42 -4.70 11.74 19.89
C PHE A 42 -3.65 10.64 19.89
N HIS A 43 -4.11 9.39 19.82
CA HIS A 43 -3.23 8.26 19.61
C HIS A 43 -2.51 8.46 18.27
N PRO A 44 -1.16 8.39 18.23
CA PRO A 44 -0.47 8.42 16.96
C PRO A 44 -0.95 7.24 16.12
N CYS A 45 -1.43 7.54 14.92
CA CYS A 45 -1.78 6.54 13.90
C CYS A 45 -0.73 5.42 13.89
N SER A 46 -1.22 4.21 14.12
CA SER A 46 -0.50 2.97 13.97
C SER A 46 0.30 2.96 12.67
N ARG A 47 1.64 2.95 12.79
CA ARG A 47 2.57 2.65 11.69
C ARG A 47 2.11 1.37 10.98
N PRO A 48 1.99 1.36 9.64
CA PRO A 48 1.87 0.11 8.90
C PRO A 48 3.17 -0.68 9.10
N ARG A 49 3.07 -1.95 9.51
CA ARG A 49 4.23 -2.86 9.49
C ARG A 49 4.61 -3.11 8.02
N PRO A 50 5.91 -3.15 7.68
CA PRO A 50 6.33 -3.59 6.36
C PRO A 50 5.91 -5.05 6.16
N ILE A 51 5.10 -5.33 5.15
CA ILE A 51 4.82 -6.69 4.70
C ILE A 51 6.12 -7.20 4.07
N GLN A 52 6.80 -8.14 4.73
CA GLN A 52 7.89 -8.89 4.09
C GLN A 52 7.26 -9.85 3.07
N LEU A 53 7.41 -9.53 1.79
CA LEU A 53 7.10 -10.47 0.71
C LEU A 53 8.11 -11.63 0.74
N PRO A 54 7.67 -12.89 0.56
CA PRO A 54 8.58 -14.02 0.43
C PRO A 54 9.45 -13.86 -0.82
N ALA A 55 10.73 -14.23 -0.72
CA ALA A 55 11.68 -14.12 -1.82
C ALA A 55 11.24 -14.94 -3.04
N PRO A 56 11.44 -14.43 -4.27
CA PRO A 56 11.09 -15.16 -5.48
C PRO A 56 11.92 -16.44 -5.62
N PRO A 57 11.36 -17.51 -6.20
CA PRO A 57 12.10 -18.76 -6.41
C PRO A 57 13.28 -18.55 -7.38
N PRO A 58 14.39 -19.28 -7.20
CA PRO A 58 15.56 -19.16 -8.08
C PRO A 58 15.21 -19.61 -9.51
N PRO A 59 15.83 -19.01 -10.54
CA PRO A 59 15.58 -19.36 -11.94
C PRO A 59 16.02 -20.80 -12.26
N PRO A 60 15.33 -21.49 -13.19
CA PRO A 60 15.70 -22.85 -13.60
C PRO A 60 17.07 -22.88 -14.28
N PRO A 61 17.86 -23.97 -14.10
CA PRO A 61 19.18 -24.09 -14.72
C PRO A 61 19.05 -24.16 -16.26
N PRO A 62 20.03 -23.62 -17.00
CA PRO A 62 20.01 -23.62 -18.47
C PRO A 62 19.97 -25.05 -19.03
N GLN A 63 19.00 -25.33 -19.90
CA GLN A 63 18.88 -26.61 -20.58
C GLN A 63 20.02 -26.78 -21.59
N ALA A 64 20.76 -27.87 -21.46
CA ALA A 64 21.80 -28.26 -22.41
C ALA A 64 21.16 -28.69 -23.74
N THR A 65 21.44 -27.96 -24.81
CA THR A 65 21.11 -28.33 -26.19
C THR A 65 21.83 -29.64 -26.54
N GLN A 66 21.10 -30.75 -26.62
CA GLN A 66 21.65 -32.03 -27.06
C GLN A 66 21.66 -32.14 -28.60
N PHE A 67 22.81 -32.63 -29.07
CA PHE A 67 23.17 -33.03 -30.43
C PHE A 67 22.12 -33.92 -31.13
N ASN A 68 21.98 -33.77 -32.45
CA ASN A 68 21.40 -34.79 -33.32
C ASN A 68 22.47 -35.28 -34.31
N TYR A 69 22.91 -36.54 -34.12
CA TYR A 69 23.83 -37.25 -35.00
C TYR A 69 23.06 -37.81 -36.21
N GLY A 70 23.72 -37.83 -37.37
CA GLY A 70 23.12 -38.16 -38.66
C GLY A 70 22.69 -39.62 -38.84
N ALA A 71 21.81 -39.83 -39.82
CA ALA A 71 21.58 -41.13 -40.45
C ALA A 71 21.03 -40.95 -41.88
N ARG A 72 21.90 -41.13 -42.88
CA ARG A 72 21.56 -41.60 -44.23
C ARG A 72 22.72 -42.44 -44.75
N GLN A 73 22.46 -43.71 -45.04
CA GLN A 73 23.10 -44.48 -46.13
C GLN A 73 22.47 -45.87 -46.29
N ASP A 74 21.83 -46.05 -47.45
CA ASP A 74 21.88 -47.15 -48.45
C ASP A 74 22.25 -48.60 -48.04
N THR A 75 21.50 -49.59 -48.55
CA THR A 75 21.82 -50.38 -49.77
C THR A 75 20.96 -51.66 -49.90
N SER A 76 20.54 -51.94 -51.14
CA SER A 76 19.79 -53.13 -51.59
C SER A 76 20.67 -54.38 -51.73
N PRO A 77 20.17 -55.63 -51.57
CA PRO A 77 20.92 -56.84 -51.88
C PRO A 77 20.64 -57.39 -53.30
N SER A 78 21.73 -57.82 -53.95
CA SER A 78 21.82 -58.40 -55.29
C SER A 78 21.38 -59.87 -55.35
N PHE A 79 20.68 -60.26 -56.42
CA PHE A 79 20.26 -61.63 -56.73
C PHE A 79 21.34 -62.41 -57.53
N TYR A 80 21.59 -63.66 -57.15
CA TYR A 80 22.39 -64.63 -57.90
C TYR A 80 21.50 -65.52 -58.80
N SER A 81 21.90 -65.75 -60.06
CA SER A 81 21.25 -66.65 -61.03
C SER A 81 21.96 -68.02 -61.12
N PRO A 82 21.25 -69.16 -61.30
CA PRO A 82 21.88 -70.45 -61.61
C PRO A 82 21.96 -70.77 -63.11
N ARG A 83 23.02 -71.51 -63.46
CA ARG A 83 23.49 -71.88 -64.81
C ARG A 83 22.56 -72.83 -65.60
N GLN A 84 22.68 -72.72 -66.92
CA GLN A 84 22.09 -73.55 -67.98
C GLN A 84 22.70 -74.97 -68.03
N TYR A 85 21.84 -75.99 -68.20
CA TYR A 85 22.21 -77.39 -68.45
C TYR A 85 22.59 -77.63 -69.92
N HIS A 86 23.58 -78.50 -70.17
CA HIS A 86 23.99 -78.95 -71.51
C HIS A 86 23.11 -80.10 -72.02
N GLN A 87 22.60 -79.94 -73.24
CA GLN A 87 21.83 -80.92 -74.00
C GLN A 87 22.80 -81.84 -74.76
N ARG A 88 22.83 -83.15 -74.44
CA ARG A 88 23.54 -84.15 -75.26
C ARG A 88 22.64 -84.56 -76.43
N GLN A 89 23.06 -84.27 -77.64
CA GLN A 89 22.51 -84.87 -78.87
C GLN A 89 23.25 -86.19 -79.13
N TYR A 90 22.55 -87.32 -79.10
CA TYR A 90 23.02 -88.57 -79.67
C TYR A 90 22.61 -88.60 -81.15
N GLY A 91 23.59 -88.53 -82.04
CA GLY A 91 23.40 -88.87 -83.45
C GLY A 91 23.37 -90.39 -83.61
N ASN A 92 22.52 -90.90 -84.49
CA ASN A 92 22.81 -92.17 -85.14
C ASN A 92 22.18 -92.24 -86.54
N SER A 93 23.05 -92.51 -87.51
CA SER A 93 22.73 -92.72 -88.92
C SER A 93 22.64 -94.21 -89.23
N HIS A 94 21.59 -94.58 -89.98
CA HIS A 94 21.53 -95.59 -91.05
C HIS A 94 22.16 -96.99 -90.87
N SER A 95 21.35 -98.05 -91.05
CA SER A 95 21.45 -98.97 -92.21
C SER A 95 20.73 -100.33 -91.99
N VAL A 96 19.69 -100.56 -92.82
CA VAL A 96 19.39 -101.76 -93.65
C VAL A 96 19.46 -103.18 -93.05
N GLY A 97 18.29 -103.83 -93.00
CA GLY A 97 18.04 -105.07 -93.76
C GLY A 97 18.02 -106.43 -93.02
N GLY A 98 17.00 -107.25 -93.31
CA GLY A 98 17.18 -108.71 -93.43
C GLY A 98 16.25 -109.65 -92.63
N ARG A 99 15.15 -110.04 -93.30
CA ARG A 99 14.36 -111.31 -93.28
C ARG A 99 14.48 -112.37 -92.16
N TYR A 100 13.29 -112.81 -91.76
CA TYR A 100 12.81 -114.09 -91.20
C TYR A 100 13.75 -115.32 -91.13
N GLY A 101 13.71 -116.00 -89.97
CA GLY A 101 14.12 -117.39 -89.78
C GLY A 101 13.71 -117.94 -88.41
N ASN A 102 12.81 -118.93 -88.40
CA ASN A 102 12.39 -119.72 -87.23
C ASN A 102 13.52 -120.65 -86.74
N GLY A 103 13.79 -120.66 -85.43
CA GLY A 103 14.73 -121.58 -84.76
C GLY A 103 14.94 -121.18 -83.29
N PRO A 104 15.25 -122.13 -82.38
CA PRO A 104 14.78 -122.15 -80.99
C PRO A 104 15.38 -121.09 -80.06
N LEU A 105 14.60 -120.70 -79.03
CA LEU A 105 14.91 -119.73 -77.98
C LEU A 105 16.38 -119.82 -77.49
N PRO A 106 17.21 -118.77 -77.69
CA PRO A 106 18.46 -118.66 -76.99
C PRO A 106 18.29 -117.80 -75.72
N TYR A 107 19.04 -118.18 -74.69
CA TYR A 107 19.38 -117.45 -73.46
C TYR A 107 19.34 -115.90 -73.58
N PRO A 108 19.00 -115.17 -72.50
CA PRO A 108 18.74 -113.74 -72.57
C PRO A 108 19.95 -112.99 -73.15
N ARG A 109 19.75 -112.34 -74.31
CA ARG A 109 20.76 -111.52 -74.99
C ARG A 109 21.38 -110.49 -74.04
N PRO A 110 22.67 -110.15 -74.19
CA PRO A 110 23.32 -109.03 -73.48
C PRO A 110 22.53 -107.72 -73.57
N ASP A 111 21.81 -107.52 -74.68
CA ASP A 111 20.93 -106.38 -74.93
C ASP A 111 19.79 -106.31 -73.90
N ASN A 112 19.24 -107.45 -73.46
CA ASN A 112 18.17 -107.50 -72.45
C ASN A 112 18.67 -107.17 -71.05
N GLN A 113 19.92 -107.50 -70.71
CA GLN A 113 20.53 -107.09 -69.43
C GLN A 113 20.81 -105.58 -69.38
N ARG A 114 21.15 -104.99 -70.53
CA ARG A 114 21.32 -103.54 -70.65
C ARG A 114 19.99 -102.81 -70.57
N LEU A 115 18.95 -103.36 -71.20
CA LEU A 115 17.58 -102.84 -71.13
C LEU A 115 17.00 -102.92 -69.72
N ASN A 116 17.21 -104.04 -69.00
CA ASN A 116 16.79 -104.17 -67.61
C ASN A 116 17.55 -103.22 -66.67
N ARG A 117 18.86 -103.01 -66.87
CA ARG A 117 19.62 -102.01 -66.10
C ARG A 117 19.15 -100.59 -66.36
N GLN A 118 18.86 -100.27 -67.63
CA GLN A 118 18.31 -98.97 -68.01
C GLN A 118 16.93 -98.76 -67.39
N LEU A 119 16.05 -99.76 -67.44
CA LEU A 119 14.71 -99.69 -66.86
C LEU A 119 14.74 -99.44 -65.34
N MET A 120 15.63 -100.14 -64.61
CA MET A 120 15.80 -99.92 -63.16
C MET A 120 16.34 -98.52 -62.85
N SER A 121 17.29 -98.02 -63.65
CA SER A 121 17.83 -96.65 -63.53
C SER A 121 16.76 -95.59 -63.82
N ASP A 122 15.96 -95.78 -64.87
CA ASP A 122 14.89 -94.88 -65.26
C ASP A 122 13.78 -94.88 -64.19
N GLN A 123 13.50 -96.04 -63.58
CA GLN A 123 12.54 -96.16 -62.48
C GLN A 123 13.03 -95.47 -61.19
N GLN A 124 14.33 -95.57 -60.86
CA GLN A 124 14.92 -94.81 -59.75
C GLN A 124 14.88 -93.30 -60.02
N THR A 125 15.24 -92.88 -61.23
CA THR A 125 15.20 -91.46 -61.64
C THR A 125 13.76 -90.91 -61.58
N ALA A 126 12.77 -91.70 -61.99
CA ALA A 126 11.37 -91.34 -61.88
C ALA A 126 10.91 -91.20 -60.41
N GLN A 127 11.34 -92.11 -59.53
CA GLN A 127 11.04 -92.01 -58.09
C GLN A 127 11.72 -90.80 -57.43
N GLU A 128 12.95 -90.47 -57.79
CA GLU A 128 13.64 -89.28 -57.30
C GLU A 128 12.97 -87.99 -57.79
N ASN A 129 12.55 -87.95 -59.06
CA ASN A 129 11.79 -86.83 -59.61
C ASN A 129 10.44 -86.65 -58.91
N LEU A 130 9.73 -87.74 -58.61
CA LEU A 130 8.49 -87.69 -57.82
C LEU A 130 8.73 -87.15 -56.39
N ARG A 131 9.75 -87.66 -55.69
CA ARG A 131 10.12 -87.16 -54.34
C ARG A 131 10.51 -85.69 -54.34
N THR A 132 11.19 -85.23 -55.39
CA THR A 132 11.58 -83.82 -55.54
C THR A 132 10.36 -82.94 -55.79
N GLY A 133 9.40 -83.42 -56.60
CA GLY A 133 8.09 -82.78 -56.78
C GLY A 133 7.28 -82.68 -55.48
N ASP A 134 7.24 -83.75 -54.67
CA ASP A 134 6.59 -83.75 -53.35
C ASP A 134 7.23 -82.76 -52.36
N LEU A 135 8.56 -82.59 -52.43
CA LEU A 135 9.28 -81.63 -51.59
C LEU A 135 9.04 -80.18 -52.02
N LEU A 136 8.98 -79.95 -53.34
CA LEU A 136 8.64 -78.66 -53.94
C LEU A 136 7.23 -78.23 -53.55
N THR A 137 6.24 -79.10 -53.74
CA THR A 137 4.84 -78.80 -53.36
C THR A 137 4.68 -78.50 -51.87
N LYS A 138 5.42 -79.18 -50.98
CA LYS A 138 5.45 -78.85 -49.55
C LYS A 138 6.06 -77.47 -49.27
N LYS A 139 7.14 -77.11 -49.98
CA LYS A 139 7.77 -75.79 -49.85
C LYS A 139 6.86 -74.67 -50.37
N ASP A 140 6.16 -74.89 -51.47
CA ASP A 140 5.23 -73.92 -52.06
C ASP A 140 4.06 -73.65 -51.10
N LYS A 141 3.48 -74.69 -50.49
CA LYS A 141 2.44 -74.52 -49.45
C LYS A 141 2.93 -73.70 -48.26
N LEU A 142 4.15 -73.96 -47.79
CA LEU A 142 4.74 -73.20 -46.68
C LEU A 142 5.02 -71.74 -47.07
N LEU A 143 5.34 -71.48 -48.34
CA LEU A 143 5.55 -70.14 -48.87
C LEU A 143 4.22 -69.37 -48.94
N GLU A 144 3.16 -70.01 -49.42
CA GLU A 144 1.80 -69.44 -49.42
C GLU A 144 1.32 -69.08 -48.00
N GLU A 145 1.50 -69.98 -47.03
CA GLU A 145 1.13 -69.73 -45.63
C GLU A 145 1.92 -68.54 -45.03
N LYS A 146 3.23 -68.47 -45.30
CA LYS A 146 4.04 -67.32 -44.88
C LYS A 146 3.61 -66.02 -45.56
N ASN A 147 3.27 -66.05 -46.85
CA ASN A 147 2.78 -64.88 -47.57
C ASN A 147 1.45 -64.40 -47.01
N ALA A 148 0.53 -65.32 -46.69
CA ALA A 148 -0.73 -64.98 -46.02
C ALA A 148 -0.47 -64.29 -44.66
N ARG A 149 0.46 -64.83 -43.86
CA ARG A 149 0.83 -64.25 -42.56
C ARG A 149 1.53 -62.89 -42.68
N ILE A 150 2.34 -62.69 -43.72
CA ILE A 150 2.96 -61.39 -44.01
C ILE A 150 1.88 -60.37 -44.35
N HIS A 151 0.92 -60.71 -45.22
CA HIS A 151 -0.18 -59.81 -45.56
C HIS A 151 -1.02 -59.41 -44.35
N GLU A 152 -1.34 -60.36 -43.45
CA GLU A 152 -2.05 -60.07 -42.21
C GLU A 152 -1.27 -59.11 -41.31
N LEU A 153 0.03 -59.36 -41.09
CA LEU A 153 0.88 -58.49 -40.28
C LEU A 153 1.02 -57.10 -40.89
N SER A 154 1.15 -56.98 -42.21
CA SER A 154 1.18 -55.70 -42.91
C SER A 154 -0.13 -54.92 -42.75
N ALA A 155 -1.28 -55.58 -42.84
CA ALA A 155 -2.57 -54.95 -42.62
C ALA A 155 -2.75 -54.47 -41.18
N ASN A 156 -2.31 -55.28 -40.20
CA ASN A 156 -2.33 -54.89 -38.79
C ASN A 156 -1.40 -53.70 -38.51
N LEU A 157 -0.20 -53.67 -39.12
CA LEU A 157 0.74 -52.56 -38.97
C LEU A 157 0.17 -51.26 -39.54
N GLU A 158 -0.48 -51.32 -40.71
CA GLU A 158 -1.19 -50.17 -41.30
C GLU A 158 -2.30 -49.66 -40.37
N GLY A 159 -3.08 -50.58 -39.79
CA GLY A 159 -4.12 -50.23 -38.80
C GLY A 159 -3.55 -49.52 -37.57
N VAL A 160 -2.45 -50.04 -36.99
CA VAL A 160 -1.75 -49.41 -35.86
C VAL A 160 -1.16 -48.06 -36.24
N SER A 161 -0.63 -47.92 -37.46
CA SER A 161 -0.08 -46.65 -37.96
C SER A 161 -1.18 -45.57 -38.03
N GLN A 162 -2.33 -45.90 -38.62
CA GLN A 162 -3.46 -44.98 -38.70
C GLN A 162 -4.02 -44.60 -37.33
N GLU A 163 -4.06 -45.54 -36.39
CA GLU A 163 -4.45 -45.26 -35.00
C GLU A 163 -3.44 -44.32 -34.31
N ASN A 164 -2.14 -44.53 -34.52
CA ASN A 164 -1.10 -43.64 -33.99
C ASN A 164 -1.27 -42.20 -34.50
N ASP A 165 -1.54 -42.03 -35.79
CA ASP A 165 -1.79 -40.71 -36.39
C ASP A 165 -3.04 -40.05 -35.80
N ARG A 166 -4.11 -40.82 -35.55
CA ARG A 166 -5.31 -40.30 -34.86
C ARG A 166 -5.00 -39.87 -33.43
N LEU A 167 -4.21 -40.64 -32.68
CA LEU A 167 -3.82 -40.30 -31.31
C LEU A 167 -2.92 -39.05 -31.27
N ARG A 168 -2.01 -38.90 -32.23
CA ARG A 168 -1.18 -37.69 -32.35
C ARG A 168 -2.02 -36.43 -32.57
N LYS A 169 -3.03 -36.51 -33.45
CA LYS A 169 -3.98 -35.39 -33.66
C LYS A 169 -4.75 -35.04 -32.39
N LYS A 170 -5.29 -36.04 -31.69
CA LYS A 170 -5.99 -35.81 -30.41
C LYS A 170 -5.08 -35.20 -29.35
N LEU A 171 -3.81 -35.62 -29.29
CA LEU A 171 -2.83 -35.06 -28.35
C LEU A 171 -2.55 -33.59 -28.68
N GLN A 172 -2.46 -33.24 -29.96
CA GLN A 172 -2.31 -31.85 -30.40
C GLN A 172 -3.55 -31.02 -30.01
N GLU A 173 -4.76 -31.50 -30.29
CA GLU A 173 -6.01 -30.82 -29.91
C GLU A 173 -6.10 -30.61 -28.40
N PHE A 174 -5.69 -31.59 -27.60
CA PHE A 174 -5.65 -31.46 -26.14
C PHE A 174 -4.65 -30.40 -25.68
N GLY A 175 -3.46 -30.36 -26.30
CA GLY A 175 -2.45 -29.34 -26.03
C GLY A 175 -2.94 -27.93 -26.34
N GLU A 176 -3.60 -27.74 -27.48
CA GLU A 176 -4.20 -26.46 -27.88
C GLU A 176 -5.33 -26.03 -26.92
N MET A 177 -6.14 -26.98 -26.47
CA MET A 177 -7.21 -26.72 -25.50
C MET A 177 -6.67 -26.30 -24.13
N GLU A 178 -5.63 -26.97 -23.63
CA GLU A 178 -5.01 -26.61 -22.34
C GLU A 178 -4.31 -25.25 -22.43
N ALA A 179 -3.61 -24.95 -23.53
CA ALA A 179 -3.01 -23.63 -23.75
C ALA A 179 -4.07 -22.52 -23.75
N LYS A 180 -5.20 -22.75 -24.43
CA LYS A 180 -6.32 -21.80 -24.45
C LYS A 180 -6.95 -21.60 -23.07
N LYS A 181 -7.04 -22.66 -22.27
CA LYS A 181 -7.54 -22.60 -20.89
C LYS A 181 -6.61 -21.77 -20.00
N GLN A 182 -5.29 -21.96 -20.10
CA GLN A 182 -4.31 -21.18 -19.33
C GLN A 182 -4.35 -19.69 -19.71
N GLU A 183 -4.47 -19.39 -21.01
CA GLU A 183 -4.63 -18.01 -21.48
C GLU A 183 -5.87 -17.34 -20.89
N LEU A 184 -7.01 -18.04 -20.86
CA LEU A 184 -8.24 -17.51 -20.25
C LEU A 184 -8.10 -17.28 -18.74
N GLN A 185 -7.42 -18.18 -18.03
CA GLN A 185 -7.15 -18.02 -16.60
C GLN A 185 -6.25 -16.80 -16.32
N LEU A 186 -5.25 -16.56 -17.17
CA LEU A 186 -4.40 -15.37 -17.07
C LEU A 186 -5.19 -14.09 -17.33
N GLN A 187 -6.09 -14.10 -18.32
CA GLN A 187 -6.96 -12.95 -18.60
C GLN A 187 -7.90 -12.64 -17.43
N GLU A 188 -8.50 -13.67 -16.82
CA GLU A 188 -9.36 -13.51 -15.64
C GLU A 188 -8.56 -12.96 -14.45
N PHE A 189 -7.36 -13.48 -14.21
CA PHE A 189 -6.48 -13.00 -13.15
C PHE A 189 -6.08 -11.53 -13.35
N ASN A 190 -5.70 -11.14 -14.57
CA ASN A 190 -5.36 -9.75 -14.88
C ASN A 190 -6.56 -8.82 -14.68
N LEU A 191 -7.76 -9.27 -15.04
CA LEU A 191 -8.99 -8.49 -14.85
C LEU A 191 -9.31 -8.30 -13.36
N GLU A 192 -9.06 -9.31 -12.53
CA GLU A 192 -9.21 -9.20 -11.08
C GLU A 192 -8.17 -8.24 -10.47
N ILE A 193 -6.93 -8.28 -10.95
CA ILE A 193 -5.91 -7.28 -10.56
C ILE A 193 -6.39 -5.87 -10.90
N SER A 194 -6.85 -5.63 -12.13
CA SER A 194 -7.30 -4.28 -12.53
C SER A 194 -8.46 -3.78 -11.68
N LYS A 195 -9.42 -4.65 -11.30
CA LYS A 195 -10.49 -4.27 -10.38
C LYS A 195 -9.98 -3.89 -9.00
N LEU A 196 -9.00 -4.64 -8.47
CA LEU A 196 -8.39 -4.34 -7.17
C LEU A 196 -7.62 -3.03 -7.22
N GLU A 197 -6.89 -2.76 -8.31
CA GLU A 197 -6.20 -1.50 -8.53
C GLU A 197 -7.19 -0.32 -8.61
N GLU A 198 -8.29 -0.47 -9.35
CA GLU A 198 -9.35 0.55 -9.41
C GLU A 198 -9.97 0.82 -8.04
N ALA A 199 -10.29 -0.23 -7.27
CA ALA A 199 -10.85 -0.09 -5.92
C ALA A 199 -9.86 0.59 -4.95
N GLU A 200 -8.57 0.27 -5.04
CA GLU A 200 -7.54 0.92 -4.22
C GLU A 200 -7.37 2.40 -4.59
N VAL A 201 -7.42 2.74 -5.88
CA VAL A 201 -7.37 4.13 -6.34
C VAL A 201 -8.57 4.93 -5.82
N GLU A 202 -9.77 4.35 -5.86
CA GLU A 202 -10.98 5.00 -5.32
C GLU A 202 -10.88 5.20 -3.80
N ASN A 203 -10.45 4.19 -3.06
CA ASN A 203 -10.22 4.28 -1.62
C ASN A 203 -9.17 5.35 -1.25
N LEU A 204 -8.05 5.42 -1.98
CA LEU A 204 -7.03 6.44 -1.76
C LEU A 204 -7.55 7.85 -2.06
N LYS A 205 -8.43 8.00 -3.04
CA LYS A 205 -9.07 9.27 -3.36
C LYS A 205 -10.01 9.73 -2.25
N ASP A 206 -10.81 8.83 -1.71
CA ASP A 206 -11.71 9.12 -0.59
C ASP A 206 -10.92 9.54 0.67
N GLN A 207 -9.82 8.82 0.99
CA GLN A 207 -8.93 9.18 2.09
C GLN A 207 -8.29 10.57 1.92
N LEU A 208 -7.93 10.91 0.68
CA LEU A 208 -7.35 12.22 0.37
C LEU A 208 -8.39 13.33 0.57
N GLU A 209 -9.62 13.13 0.11
CA GLU A 209 -10.71 14.10 0.32
C GLU A 209 -11.02 14.30 1.82
N GLU A 210 -11.08 13.22 2.60
CA GLU A 210 -11.29 13.29 4.05
C GLU A 210 -10.14 14.02 4.77
N MET A 211 -8.89 13.74 4.36
CA MET A 211 -7.72 14.43 4.89
C MET A 211 -7.74 15.92 4.58
N GLU A 212 -8.08 16.30 3.35
CA GLU A 212 -8.20 17.71 2.95
C GLU A 212 -9.27 18.43 3.76
N LYS A 213 -10.42 17.80 3.97
CA LYS A 213 -11.51 18.33 4.79
C LYS A 213 -11.04 18.55 6.23
N SER A 214 -10.43 17.54 6.84
CA SER A 214 -9.91 17.63 8.22
C SER A 214 -8.83 18.72 8.34
N THR A 215 -7.95 18.83 7.35
CA THR A 215 -6.90 19.87 7.32
C THR A 215 -7.51 21.27 7.25
N LYS A 216 -8.56 21.45 6.44
CA LYS A 216 -9.27 22.72 6.34
C LYS A 216 -9.97 23.09 7.65
N GLU A 217 -10.68 22.15 8.27
CA GLU A 217 -11.32 22.36 9.57
C GLU A 217 -10.31 22.71 10.67
N ALA A 218 -9.18 22.00 10.71
CA ALA A 218 -8.10 22.30 11.64
C ALA A 218 -7.53 23.71 11.44
N LYS A 219 -7.35 24.13 10.18
CA LYS A 219 -6.87 25.47 9.85
C LYS A 219 -7.86 26.56 10.27
N GLU A 220 -9.15 26.38 10.01
CA GLU A 220 -10.20 27.32 10.44
C GLU A 220 -10.24 27.45 11.97
N MET A 221 -10.04 26.35 12.71
CA MET A 221 -9.94 26.38 14.17
C MET A 221 -8.71 27.13 14.66
N VAL A 222 -7.55 26.94 14.02
CA VAL A 222 -6.32 27.69 14.36
C VAL A 222 -6.52 29.18 14.10
N ASP A 223 -7.06 29.56 12.94
CA ASP A 223 -7.33 30.96 12.60
C ASP A 223 -8.27 31.61 13.63
N LEU A 224 -9.33 30.91 14.04
CA LEU A 224 -10.24 31.37 15.08
C LEU A 224 -9.52 31.56 16.42
N TRP A 225 -8.69 30.60 16.82
CA TRP A 225 -7.95 30.65 18.08
C TRP A 225 -6.93 31.78 18.10
N GLU A 226 -6.23 32.03 16.99
CA GLU A 226 -5.33 33.17 16.87
C GLU A 226 -6.08 34.49 17.05
N VAL A 227 -7.22 34.66 16.38
CA VAL A 227 -8.05 35.87 16.53
C VAL A 227 -8.53 36.04 17.97
N CYS A 228 -9.02 34.98 18.61
CA CYS A 228 -9.46 35.03 20.01
C CYS A 228 -8.31 35.37 20.95
N TYR A 229 -7.17 34.69 20.81
CA TYR A 229 -5.99 34.88 21.64
C TYR A 229 -5.47 36.31 21.59
N TYR A 230 -5.25 36.85 20.37
CA TYR A 230 -4.76 38.22 20.23
C TYR A 230 -5.80 39.25 20.67
N ARG A 231 -7.09 39.01 20.44
CA ARG A 231 -8.16 39.89 20.93
C ARG A 231 -8.17 39.95 22.46
N ASP A 232 -8.08 38.80 23.12
CA ASP A 232 -8.13 38.71 24.57
C ASP A 232 -6.89 39.36 25.21
N ILE A 233 -5.71 39.13 24.65
CA ILE A 233 -4.48 39.82 25.09
C ILE A 233 -4.62 41.33 24.92
N ASN A 234 -5.10 41.80 23.78
CA ASN A 234 -5.29 43.24 23.54
C ASN A 234 -6.31 43.85 24.52
N ASN A 235 -7.37 43.12 24.86
CA ASN A 235 -8.35 43.55 25.86
C ASN A 235 -7.72 43.65 27.26
N VAL A 236 -6.92 42.67 27.66
CA VAL A 236 -6.21 42.69 28.95
C VAL A 236 -5.22 43.84 29.01
N LEU A 237 -4.44 44.06 27.95
CA LEU A 237 -3.50 45.17 27.86
C LEU A 237 -4.20 46.52 27.99
N ARG A 238 -5.31 46.71 27.26
CA ARG A 238 -6.11 47.94 27.34
C ARG A 238 -6.69 48.17 28.74
N GLN A 239 -7.29 47.14 29.35
CA GLN A 239 -7.81 47.25 30.71
C GLN A 239 -6.74 47.64 31.73
N ASN A 240 -5.51 47.15 31.55
CA ASN A 240 -4.40 47.52 32.42
C ASN A 240 -3.96 48.96 32.20
N GLU A 241 -3.94 49.43 30.96
CA GLU A 241 -3.66 50.83 30.61
C GLU A 241 -4.72 51.78 31.20
N ASP A 242 -6.00 51.46 31.04
CA ASP A 242 -7.12 52.23 31.60
C ASP A 242 -7.02 52.32 33.14
N LYS A 243 -6.70 51.21 33.81
CA LYS A 243 -6.50 51.18 35.27
C LYS A 243 -5.31 52.05 35.71
N LEU A 244 -4.21 51.99 34.97
CA LEU A 244 -3.03 52.78 35.24
C LEU A 244 -3.31 54.28 35.07
N GLU A 245 -4.04 54.65 34.02
CA GLU A 245 -4.44 56.03 33.76
C GLU A 245 -5.43 56.56 34.81
N ALA A 246 -6.42 55.75 35.19
CA ALA A 246 -7.33 56.07 36.29
C ALA A 246 -6.58 56.28 37.61
N GLN A 247 -5.58 55.43 37.90
CA GLN A 247 -4.73 55.60 39.08
C GLN A 247 -3.90 56.88 39.01
N ARG A 248 -3.26 57.18 37.88
CA ARG A 248 -2.51 58.44 37.70
C ARG A 248 -3.39 59.67 37.87
N ALA A 249 -4.60 59.66 37.31
CA ALA A 249 -5.56 60.75 37.47
C ALA A 249 -5.99 60.90 38.94
N SER A 250 -6.28 59.79 39.62
CA SER A 250 -6.59 59.77 41.05
C SER A 250 -5.44 60.36 41.88
N ASP A 251 -4.21 59.87 41.68
CA ASP A 251 -3.02 60.35 42.39
C ASP A 251 -2.78 61.84 42.13
N GLN A 252 -2.95 62.30 40.89
CA GLN A 252 -2.85 63.71 40.53
C GLN A 252 -3.87 64.56 41.30
N THR A 253 -5.14 64.14 41.34
CA THR A 253 -6.17 64.86 42.10
C THR A 253 -5.88 64.87 43.60
N PHE A 254 -5.38 63.76 44.15
CA PHE A 254 -4.98 63.67 45.54
C PHE A 254 -3.85 64.64 45.87
N TRP A 255 -2.75 64.61 45.12
CA TRP A 255 -1.61 65.49 45.33
C TRP A 255 -1.94 66.97 45.11
N MET A 256 -2.79 67.27 44.13
CA MET A 256 -3.27 68.63 43.91
C MET A 256 -4.15 69.12 45.07
N GLY A 257 -4.97 68.25 45.63
CA GLY A 257 -5.71 68.50 46.87
C GLY A 257 -4.79 68.80 48.06
N GLN A 258 -3.74 68.00 48.25
CA GLN A 258 -2.73 68.23 49.31
C GLN A 258 -1.99 69.55 49.13
N LEU A 259 -1.56 69.86 47.89
CA LEU A 259 -0.91 71.13 47.58
C LEU A 259 -1.82 72.34 47.86
N ASN A 260 -3.09 72.26 47.47
CA ASN A 260 -4.07 73.31 47.75
C ASN A 260 -4.33 73.46 49.24
N TYR A 261 -4.43 72.35 49.98
CA TYR A 261 -4.57 72.36 51.43
C TYR A 261 -3.38 73.08 52.10
N MET A 262 -2.15 72.70 51.76
CA MET A 262 -0.94 73.35 52.29
C MET A 262 -0.87 74.83 51.92
N LYS A 263 -1.23 75.19 50.68
CA LYS A 263 -1.29 76.59 50.22
C LYS A 263 -2.31 77.40 51.03
N ASN A 264 -3.48 76.85 51.29
CA ASN A 264 -4.52 77.51 52.07
C ASN A 264 -4.12 77.67 53.54
N GLN A 265 -3.48 76.65 54.13
CA GLN A 265 -2.92 76.74 55.48
C GLN A 265 -1.86 77.85 55.58
N TYR A 266 -0.91 77.86 54.65
CA TYR A 266 0.11 78.91 54.57
C TYR A 266 -0.51 80.30 54.45
N ASN A 267 -1.50 80.49 53.57
CA ASN A 267 -2.19 81.77 53.40
C ASN A 267 -2.90 82.21 54.70
N ALA A 268 -3.58 81.28 55.39
CA ALA A 268 -4.26 81.57 56.64
C ALA A 268 -3.28 81.93 57.77
N GLU A 269 -2.13 81.27 57.85
CA GLU A 269 -1.06 81.61 58.79
C GLU A 269 -0.45 82.98 58.48
N MET A 270 -0.21 83.28 57.20
CA MET A 270 0.27 84.59 56.78
C MET A 270 -0.72 85.71 57.12
N GLU A 271 -2.03 85.49 56.93
CA GLU A 271 -3.06 86.45 57.32
C GLU A 271 -3.11 86.65 58.84
N LYS A 272 -3.02 85.58 59.62
CA LYS A 272 -2.90 85.67 61.10
C LYS A 272 -1.69 86.48 61.52
N LEU A 273 -0.53 86.26 60.90
CA LEU A 273 0.69 87.02 61.18
C LEU A 273 0.54 88.49 60.81
N GLN A 274 -0.09 88.80 59.68
CA GLN A 274 -0.38 90.18 59.29
C GLN A 274 -1.32 90.87 60.27
N ASN A 275 -2.36 90.19 60.75
CA ASN A 275 -3.28 90.74 61.74
C ASN A 275 -2.59 90.99 63.08
N LYS A 276 -1.80 90.03 63.57
CA LYS A 276 -0.97 90.22 64.78
C LYS A 276 0.00 91.39 64.65
N LEU A 277 0.63 91.56 63.47
CA LEU A 277 1.53 92.69 63.23
C LEU A 277 0.79 94.04 63.26
N LYS A 278 -0.44 94.10 62.72
CA LYS A 278 -1.28 95.31 62.80
C LYS A 278 -1.70 95.62 64.23
N GLU A 279 -2.11 94.62 65.00
CA GLU A 279 -2.46 94.77 66.42
C GLU A 279 -1.27 95.30 67.23
N ALA A 280 -0.08 94.70 67.07
CA ALA A 280 1.13 95.16 67.77
C ALA A 280 1.53 96.60 67.40
N LYS A 281 1.32 97.01 66.14
CA LYS A 281 1.51 98.42 65.73
C LYS A 281 0.52 99.35 66.42
N ASN A 282 -0.76 98.98 66.44
CA ASN A 282 -1.80 99.77 67.11
C ASN A 282 -1.53 99.89 68.62
N GLU A 283 -1.08 98.81 69.27
CA GLU A 283 -0.67 98.82 70.69
C GLU A 283 0.53 99.76 70.93
N ALA A 284 1.54 99.73 70.05
CA ALA A 284 2.68 100.63 70.12
C ALA A 284 2.28 102.11 69.94
N GLU A 285 1.35 102.39 69.03
CA GLU A 285 0.79 103.73 68.83
C GLU A 285 -0.03 104.19 70.04
N LEU A 286 -0.83 103.31 70.64
CA LEU A 286 -1.62 103.60 71.84
C LEU A 286 -0.70 103.88 73.05
N ALA A 287 0.36 103.10 73.22
CA ALA A 287 1.38 103.32 74.25
C ALA A 287 2.06 104.68 74.09
N SER A 288 2.44 105.04 72.87
CA SER A 288 3.02 106.37 72.54
C SER A 288 2.04 107.51 72.84
N HIS A 289 0.76 107.35 72.49
CA HIS A 289 -0.29 108.33 72.80
C HIS A 289 -0.45 108.54 74.32
N TRP A 290 -0.49 107.46 75.10
CA TRP A 290 -0.58 107.54 76.56
C TRP A 290 0.67 108.15 77.19
N GLU A 291 1.86 107.86 76.67
CA GLU A 291 3.11 108.49 77.13
C GLU A 291 3.08 110.01 76.89
N LYS A 292 2.59 110.45 75.73
CA LYS A 292 2.40 111.88 75.42
C LYS A 292 1.37 112.51 76.35
N LYS A 293 0.22 111.87 76.55
CA LYS A 293 -0.83 112.35 77.47
C LYS A 293 -0.34 112.45 78.90
N TYR A 294 0.44 111.48 79.37
CA TYR A 294 1.06 111.52 80.69
C TYR A 294 2.04 112.70 80.84
N LYS A 295 2.86 112.98 79.82
CA LYS A 295 3.75 114.16 79.81
C LYS A 295 2.96 115.47 79.84
N GLU A 296 1.87 115.58 79.08
CA GLU A 296 0.96 116.75 79.11
C GLU A 296 0.32 116.94 80.49
N LEU A 297 -0.20 115.86 81.08
CA LEU A 297 -0.84 115.92 82.40
C LEU A 297 0.15 116.29 83.50
N LYS A 298 1.36 115.72 83.45
CA LYS A 298 2.46 116.07 84.36
C LYS A 298 2.81 117.55 84.25
N ASN A 299 2.92 118.08 83.02
CA ASN A 299 3.20 119.50 82.79
C ASN A 299 2.07 120.40 83.30
N ALA A 300 0.80 120.04 83.05
CA ALA A 300 -0.35 120.77 83.56
C ALA A 300 -0.42 120.77 85.09
N TRP A 301 -0.10 119.63 85.72
CA TRP A 301 -0.01 119.51 87.18
C TRP A 301 1.12 120.37 87.75
N TYR A 302 2.28 120.39 87.10
CA TYR A 302 3.38 121.30 87.44
C TYR A 302 2.97 122.78 87.33
N VAL A 303 2.28 123.18 86.26
CA VAL A 303 1.80 124.56 86.08
C VAL A 303 0.75 124.91 87.13
N GLY A 304 -0.19 124.02 87.43
CA GLY A 304 -1.19 124.20 88.48
C GLY A 304 -0.57 124.30 89.88
N LEU A 305 0.43 123.48 90.18
CA LEU A 305 1.21 123.56 91.42
C LEU A 305 1.95 124.91 91.52
N MET A 306 2.57 125.36 90.42
CA MET A 306 3.26 126.65 90.37
C MET A 306 2.30 127.83 90.51
N MET A 307 1.10 127.76 89.93
CA MET A 307 0.02 128.76 90.15
C MET A 307 -0.46 128.78 91.61
N LEU A 308 -0.68 127.61 92.22
CA LEU A 308 -1.06 127.53 93.63
C LEU A 308 0.02 128.08 94.56
N LEU A 309 1.29 127.81 94.25
CA LEU A 309 2.43 128.40 94.96
C LEU A 309 2.48 129.93 94.79
N THR A 310 2.17 130.46 93.60
CA THR A 310 2.14 131.92 93.37
C THR A 310 0.96 132.60 94.06
N ILE A 311 -0.23 131.99 94.05
CA ILE A 311 -1.41 132.50 94.78
C ILE A 311 -1.19 132.44 96.30
N SER A 312 -0.40 131.47 96.80
CA SER A 312 -0.06 131.38 98.23
C SER A 312 1.05 132.35 98.67
N LEU A 313 1.64 133.10 97.73
CA LEU A 313 2.74 134.06 97.95
C LEU A 313 2.31 135.53 97.78
N GLU A 314 1.04 135.80 97.44
CA GLU A 314 0.37 137.12 97.54
C GLU A 314 -0.39 137.25 98.88
#